data_AF-A0A133Y0C3-F1
#
_entry.id   AF-A0A133Y0C3-F1
#
_cell.length_a   1.000
_cell.length_b   1.000
_cell.length_c   1.000
_cell.angle_alpha   90.00
_cell.angle_beta   90.00
_cell.angle_gamma   90.00
#
_symmetry.space_group_name_H-M   'P 1'
#
loop_
_entity.id
_entity.type
_entity.pdbx_description
1 polymer ?
#
loop_
_entity_poly.entity_id
_entity_poly.type
_entity_poly.pdbx_seq_one_letter_code
_entity_poly.pdbx_strand_id
1 'polypeptide(L)'
;MNTTIEQFNFKGLTTFVRVDFNVPLDSERNITDDTRMRAALPTLKKILSDGGKLIIASHLGRPKGIDESLSLKHLLPHLEELLGLKVQFPGDSIGEKVQHAVKSLHNGEALLLENLRFYAEEEGKPRGLSPEASPEEVATAKKEMKQRQRDFADKLASLANCYVNDAFGTAHRAHASTALIADKFPPSNKMFGFLMEKEVKAVEHILQCEAHPFVAIVGGAKVSSKIDILSSLLNKADKLIVTGGMAFTFVVAEGGHIGKSLFELDNIAVAKEILEKAKAQNVELILPLDVVASTEFSNDSERKVFPINAIPKEYMGLDVGPQTRACYKEALHGAKTILWNGPAGVFEMENFRQGTFSLAEAVADATKEGAYSLVGGGDSVACIKLLGMEDKISYVSTGGGALLEAVEGKALPGVVAIQGEK
;
A
#
# COMPACT_ATOMS: atom_id res chain seq x y z
N MET A 1 -18.04 -21.86 -1.04
CA MET A 1 -16.61 -21.51 -0.89
C MET A 1 -16.10 -21.09 -2.25
N ASN A 2 -15.45 -19.94 -2.37
CA ASN A 2 -14.83 -19.54 -3.63
C ASN A 2 -13.64 -20.45 -3.93
N THR A 3 -13.45 -20.82 -5.19
CA THR A 3 -12.29 -21.60 -5.63
C THR A 3 -11.03 -20.75 -5.47
N THR A 4 -9.98 -21.30 -4.86
CA THR A 4 -8.66 -20.64 -4.78
C THR A 4 -7.95 -20.76 -6.12
N ILE A 5 -7.05 -19.82 -6.42
CA ILE A 5 -6.27 -19.87 -7.67
C ILE A 5 -5.43 -21.15 -7.80
N GLU A 6 -4.97 -21.71 -6.68
CA GLU A 6 -4.19 -22.95 -6.65
C GLU A 6 -5.01 -24.14 -7.17
N GLN A 7 -6.30 -24.19 -6.85
CA GLN A 7 -7.21 -25.28 -7.21
C GLN A 7 -7.91 -25.06 -8.57
N PHE A 8 -7.86 -23.84 -9.11
CA PHE A 8 -8.51 -23.51 -10.36
C PHE A 8 -7.65 -23.94 -11.56
N ASN A 9 -8.30 -24.46 -12.60
CA ASN A 9 -7.67 -24.86 -13.85
C ASN A 9 -8.02 -23.87 -14.96
N PHE A 10 -7.02 -23.15 -15.46
CA PHE A 10 -7.21 -22.12 -16.49
C PHE A 10 -7.20 -22.66 -17.94
N LYS A 11 -7.04 -23.98 -18.14
CA LYS A 11 -6.88 -24.58 -19.48
C LYS A 11 -7.98 -24.16 -20.46
N GLY A 12 -7.56 -23.49 -21.54
CA GLY A 12 -8.46 -23.05 -22.62
C GLY A 12 -9.35 -21.85 -22.28
N LEU A 13 -9.27 -21.31 -21.06
CA LEU A 13 -10.02 -20.13 -20.66
C LEU A 13 -9.25 -18.86 -20.97
N THR A 14 -9.95 -17.82 -21.42
CA THR A 14 -9.41 -16.46 -21.44
C THR A 14 -9.57 -15.85 -20.05
N THR A 15 -8.47 -15.40 -19.45
CA THR A 15 -8.42 -14.95 -18.06
C THR A 15 -7.97 -13.50 -17.99
N PHE A 16 -8.81 -12.64 -17.43
CA PHE A 16 -8.46 -11.26 -17.11
C PHE A 16 -7.81 -11.20 -15.73
N VAL A 17 -6.58 -10.69 -15.66
CA VAL A 17 -5.84 -10.52 -14.41
C VAL A 17 -5.60 -9.04 -14.15
N ARG A 18 -6.16 -8.54 -13.05
CA ARG A 18 -5.86 -7.21 -12.55
C ARG A 18 -4.60 -7.27 -11.69
N VAL A 19 -3.51 -6.64 -12.13
CA VAL A 19 -2.21 -6.59 -11.41
C VAL A 19 -1.86 -5.15 -11.00
N ASP A 20 -0.95 -5.00 -10.04
CA ASP A 20 -0.35 -3.71 -9.69
C ASP A 20 1.03 -3.55 -10.35
N PHE A 21 1.08 -3.09 -11.60
CA PHE A 21 2.33 -2.68 -12.27
C PHE A 21 2.57 -1.16 -12.19
N ASN A 22 2.06 -0.49 -11.15
CA ASN A 22 2.42 0.90 -10.91
C ASN A 22 3.83 0.98 -10.31
N VAL A 23 4.84 0.82 -11.17
CA VAL A 23 6.27 0.83 -10.84
C VAL A 23 6.90 2.21 -11.11
N PRO A 24 7.95 2.61 -10.37
CA PRO A 24 8.69 3.83 -10.68
C PRO A 24 9.47 3.69 -11.99
N LEU A 25 9.46 4.78 -12.77
CA LEU A 25 10.24 4.92 -14.00
C LEU A 25 11.21 6.09 -13.86
N ASP A 26 12.41 5.98 -14.42
CA ASP A 26 13.35 7.10 -14.55
C ASP A 26 12.95 8.06 -15.69
N SER A 27 13.77 9.08 -15.94
CA SER A 27 13.57 10.05 -17.02
C SER A 27 13.60 9.43 -18.42
N GLU A 28 14.28 8.29 -18.58
CA GLU A 28 14.42 7.53 -19.83
C GLU A 28 13.36 6.44 -19.99
N ARG A 29 12.43 6.31 -19.02
CA ARG A 29 11.37 5.29 -18.95
C ARG A 29 11.86 3.88 -18.62
N ASN A 30 13.06 3.74 -18.07
CA ASN A 30 13.51 2.47 -17.51
C ASN A 30 12.86 2.24 -16.14
N ILE A 31 12.56 0.98 -15.84
CA ILE A 31 12.03 0.56 -14.54
C ILE A 31 13.16 0.63 -13.50
N THR A 32 12.95 1.39 -12.43
CA THR A 32 13.94 1.53 -11.35
C THR A 32 13.70 0.57 -10.18
N ASP A 33 12.47 0.06 -10.04
CA ASP A 33 12.10 -0.99 -9.07
C ASP A 33 10.99 -1.86 -9.68
N ASP A 34 11.30 -3.13 -9.97
CA ASP A 34 10.37 -4.08 -10.59
C ASP A 34 9.65 -5.00 -9.59
N THR A 35 9.78 -4.75 -8.28
CA THR A 35 9.24 -5.60 -7.22
C THR A 35 7.77 -5.93 -7.42
N ARG A 36 6.95 -4.95 -7.82
CA ARG A 36 5.51 -5.18 -8.02
C ARG A 36 5.22 -6.07 -9.23
N MET A 37 6.05 -5.99 -10.28
CA MET A 37 5.94 -6.88 -11.43
C MET A 37 6.31 -8.32 -11.04
N ARG A 38 7.43 -8.50 -10.32
CA ARG A 38 7.86 -9.81 -9.81
C ARG A 38 6.82 -10.43 -8.87
N ALA A 39 6.19 -9.63 -8.02
CA ALA A 39 5.20 -10.09 -7.06
C ALA A 39 3.95 -10.72 -7.72
N ALA A 40 3.57 -10.27 -8.93
CA ALA A 40 2.45 -10.83 -9.67
C ALA A 40 2.82 -12.07 -10.52
N LEU A 41 4.10 -12.33 -10.78
CA LEU A 41 4.54 -13.42 -11.66
C LEU A 41 4.01 -14.81 -11.26
N PRO A 42 3.91 -15.20 -9.97
CA PRO A 42 3.34 -16.49 -9.60
C PRO A 42 1.93 -16.69 -10.17
N THR A 43 1.09 -15.66 -10.10
CA THR A 43 -0.29 -15.67 -10.64
C THR A 43 -0.28 -15.80 -12.15
N LEU A 44 0.51 -14.96 -12.83
CA LEU A 44 0.58 -14.94 -14.29
C LEU A 44 1.12 -16.28 -14.83
N LYS A 45 2.19 -16.80 -14.23
CA LYS A 45 2.82 -18.07 -14.63
C LYS A 45 1.90 -19.27 -14.39
N LYS A 46 1.11 -19.30 -13.30
CA LYS A 46 0.12 -20.35 -13.06
C LYS A 46 -0.93 -20.42 -14.17
N ILE A 47 -1.47 -19.28 -14.58
CA ILE A 47 -2.48 -19.21 -15.64
C ILE A 47 -1.90 -19.71 -16.97
N LEU A 48 -0.68 -19.28 -17.29
CA LEU A 48 0.03 -19.71 -18.50
C LEU A 48 0.36 -21.21 -18.46
N SER A 49 0.85 -21.73 -17.34
CA SER A 49 1.24 -23.15 -17.19
C SER A 49 0.05 -24.11 -17.30
N ASP A 50 -1.13 -23.68 -16.89
CA ASP A 50 -2.37 -24.45 -17.07
C ASP A 50 -2.84 -24.48 -18.54
N GLY A 51 -2.27 -23.63 -19.41
CA GLY A 51 -2.73 -23.45 -20.78
C GLY A 51 -3.89 -22.47 -20.92
N GLY A 52 -4.01 -21.50 -20.01
CA GLY A 52 -4.93 -20.36 -20.13
C GLY A 52 -4.41 -19.31 -21.11
N LYS A 53 -5.33 -18.45 -21.58
CA LYS A 53 -5.01 -17.25 -22.37
C LYS A 53 -5.02 -16.06 -21.44
N LEU A 54 -3.92 -15.33 -21.34
CA LEU A 54 -3.71 -14.35 -20.29
C LEU A 54 -3.94 -12.91 -20.80
N ILE A 55 -4.88 -12.19 -20.18
CA ILE A 55 -5.05 -10.73 -20.36
C ILE A 55 -4.57 -10.05 -19.07
N ILE A 56 -3.52 -9.25 -19.17
CA ILE A 56 -2.91 -8.51 -18.07
C ILE A 56 -3.41 -7.07 -18.14
N ALA A 57 -3.96 -6.59 -17.03
CA ALA A 57 -4.47 -5.22 -16.94
C ALA A 57 -3.87 -4.50 -15.73
N SER A 58 -3.19 -3.37 -15.95
CA SER A 58 -2.58 -2.56 -14.89
C SER A 58 -2.97 -1.08 -14.99
N HIS A 59 -2.50 -0.26 -14.06
CA HIS A 59 -2.43 1.18 -14.20
C HIS A 59 -0.99 1.63 -13.96
N LEU A 60 -0.65 2.83 -14.43
CA LEU A 60 0.61 3.48 -14.13
C LEU A 60 0.35 4.97 -13.86
N GLY A 61 0.84 5.48 -12.73
CA GLY A 61 0.66 6.86 -12.32
C GLY A 61 -0.80 7.29 -12.15
N ARG A 62 -1.05 8.58 -12.32
CA ARG A 62 -2.38 9.22 -12.22
C ARG A 62 -2.61 10.15 -13.41
N PRO A 63 -2.71 9.59 -14.63
CA PRO A 63 -2.88 10.41 -15.83
C PRO A 63 -4.25 11.12 -15.82
N LYS A 64 -4.31 12.33 -16.39
CA LYS A 64 -5.56 13.08 -16.59
C LYS A 64 -6.24 12.80 -17.94
N GLY A 65 -5.66 11.90 -18.73
CA GLY A 65 -6.07 11.52 -20.08
C GLY A 65 -5.07 10.53 -20.65
N ILE A 66 -4.97 10.42 -21.97
CA ILE A 66 -3.88 9.65 -22.59
C ILE A 66 -2.57 10.40 -22.34
N ASP A 67 -1.58 9.69 -21.80
CA ASP A 67 -0.26 10.23 -21.51
C ASP A 67 0.80 9.20 -21.88
N GLU A 68 1.53 9.47 -22.96
CA GLU A 68 2.59 8.61 -23.47
C GLU A 68 3.67 8.31 -22.41
N SER A 69 3.93 9.24 -21.50
CA SER A 69 4.89 9.06 -20.42
C SER A 69 4.48 8.00 -19.40
N LEU A 70 3.17 7.70 -19.35
CA LEU A 70 2.53 6.74 -18.45
C LEU A 70 1.91 5.56 -19.21
N SER A 71 2.30 5.34 -20.47
CA SER A 71 1.91 4.14 -21.23
C SER A 71 2.53 2.89 -20.61
N LEU A 72 1.77 1.79 -20.56
CA LEU A 72 2.27 0.48 -20.13
C LEU A 72 3.18 -0.16 -21.16
N LYS A 73 3.32 0.39 -22.37
CA LYS A 73 4.26 -0.08 -23.39
C LYS A 73 5.71 -0.07 -22.90
N HIS A 74 6.04 0.87 -22.00
CA HIS A 74 7.38 0.98 -21.41
C HIS A 74 7.73 -0.22 -20.52
N LEU A 75 6.73 -0.95 -20.04
CA LEU A 75 6.91 -2.15 -19.22
C LEU A 75 7.02 -3.42 -20.07
N LEU A 76 6.67 -3.36 -21.36
CA LEU A 76 6.52 -4.52 -22.22
C LEU A 76 7.82 -5.32 -22.37
N PRO A 77 9.01 -4.71 -22.66
CA PRO A 77 10.24 -5.47 -22.81
C PRO A 77 10.60 -6.26 -21.54
N HIS A 78 10.46 -5.62 -20.38
CA HIS A 78 10.75 -6.25 -19.09
C HIS A 78 9.74 -7.35 -18.74
N LEU A 79 8.45 -7.14 -19.04
CA LEU A 79 7.41 -8.14 -18.82
C LEU A 79 7.65 -9.40 -19.67
N GLU A 80 8.06 -9.23 -20.93
CA GLU A 80 8.42 -10.35 -21.82
C GLU A 80 9.60 -11.14 -21.25
N GLU A 81 10.63 -10.47 -20.74
CA GLU A 81 11.77 -11.11 -20.08
C GLU A 81 11.33 -11.93 -18.86
N LEU A 82 10.53 -11.34 -17.96
CA LEU A 82 10.07 -12.00 -16.73
C LEU A 82 9.17 -13.23 -17.00
N LEU A 83 8.33 -13.16 -18.03
CA LEU A 83 7.45 -14.25 -18.43
C LEU A 83 8.14 -15.29 -19.32
N GLY A 84 9.21 -14.91 -20.02
CA GLY A 84 9.89 -15.77 -20.99
C GLY A 84 9.09 -16.02 -22.28
N LEU A 85 8.19 -15.10 -22.63
CA LEU A 85 7.33 -15.19 -23.83
C LEU A 85 7.02 -13.81 -24.39
N LYS A 86 6.57 -13.77 -25.65
CA LYS A 86 6.10 -12.54 -26.29
C LYS A 86 4.71 -12.14 -25.79
N VAL A 87 4.55 -10.86 -25.48
CA VAL A 87 3.29 -10.31 -24.96
C VAL A 87 2.69 -9.39 -26.00
N GLN A 88 1.46 -9.68 -26.41
CA GLN A 88 0.74 -8.81 -27.35
C GLN A 88 0.37 -7.49 -26.68
N PHE A 89 0.46 -6.38 -27.42
CA PHE A 89 0.10 -5.06 -26.91
C PHE A 89 -0.75 -4.31 -27.96
N PRO A 90 -2.09 -4.30 -27.84
CA PRO A 90 -2.97 -3.66 -28.82
C PRO A 90 -2.93 -2.12 -28.79
N GLY A 91 -2.26 -1.52 -27.79
CA GLY A 91 -2.16 -0.06 -27.62
C GLY A 91 -3.42 0.59 -27.05
N ASP A 92 -4.35 -0.20 -26.52
CA ASP A 92 -5.58 0.29 -25.88
C ASP A 92 -6.07 -0.73 -24.83
N SER A 93 -7.07 -0.37 -24.03
CA SER A 93 -7.69 -1.22 -23.01
C SER A 93 -9.06 -1.77 -23.42
N ILE A 94 -9.74 -1.11 -24.37
CA ILE A 94 -11.05 -1.52 -24.91
C ILE A 94 -11.12 -1.25 -26.42
N GLY A 95 -12.21 -1.65 -27.08
CA GLY A 95 -12.46 -1.38 -28.49
C GLY A 95 -12.09 -2.52 -29.44
N GLU A 96 -12.32 -2.33 -30.73
CA GLU A 96 -12.23 -3.39 -31.74
C GLU A 96 -10.82 -4.00 -31.85
N LYS A 97 -9.77 -3.17 -31.77
CA LYS A 97 -8.38 -3.65 -31.79
C LYS A 97 -8.08 -4.61 -30.65
N VAL A 98 -8.56 -4.28 -29.44
CA VAL A 98 -8.40 -5.13 -28.25
C VAL A 98 -9.20 -6.42 -28.41
N GLN A 99 -10.45 -6.33 -28.86
CA GLN A 99 -11.28 -7.51 -29.10
C GLN A 99 -10.66 -8.46 -30.13
N HIS A 100 -10.07 -7.91 -31.20
CA HIS A 100 -9.38 -8.72 -32.21
C HIS A 100 -8.15 -9.41 -31.63
N ALA A 101 -7.29 -8.66 -30.91
CA ALA A 101 -6.08 -9.20 -30.30
C ALA A 101 -6.41 -10.31 -29.27
N VAL A 102 -7.44 -10.12 -28.44
CA VAL A 102 -7.93 -11.13 -27.49
C VAL A 102 -8.46 -12.37 -28.21
N LYS A 103 -9.22 -12.21 -29.31
CA LYS A 103 -9.72 -13.34 -30.10
C LYS A 103 -8.60 -14.15 -30.77
N SER A 104 -7.49 -13.49 -31.13
CA SER A 104 -6.32 -14.14 -31.70
C SER A 104 -5.38 -14.80 -30.68
N LEU A 105 -5.63 -14.66 -29.37
CA LEU A 105 -4.81 -15.32 -28.36
C LEU A 105 -4.99 -16.85 -28.42
N HIS A 106 -3.86 -17.55 -28.48
CA HIS A 106 -3.77 -19.00 -28.30
C HIS A 106 -3.49 -19.35 -26.83
N ASN A 107 -3.68 -20.61 -26.47
CA ASN A 107 -3.40 -21.09 -25.12
C ASN A 107 -1.91 -20.90 -24.79
N GLY A 108 -1.62 -20.37 -23.60
CA GLY A 108 -0.24 -20.06 -23.18
C GLY A 108 0.29 -18.74 -23.73
N GLU A 109 -0.50 -17.95 -24.47
CA GLU A 109 -0.14 -16.61 -24.89
C GLU A 109 -0.67 -15.55 -23.91
N ALA A 110 -0.02 -14.38 -23.92
CA ALA A 110 -0.38 -13.25 -23.08
C ALA A 110 -0.57 -11.96 -23.89
N LEU A 111 -1.44 -11.10 -23.36
CA LEU A 111 -1.71 -9.75 -23.85
C LEU A 111 -1.67 -8.77 -22.68
N LEU A 112 -1.03 -7.62 -22.87
CA LEU A 112 -1.04 -6.50 -21.93
C LEU A 112 -1.98 -5.40 -22.46
N LEU A 113 -3.00 -5.06 -21.70
CA LEU A 113 -3.84 -3.89 -22.00
C LEU A 113 -3.07 -2.60 -21.72
N GLU A 114 -3.44 -1.52 -22.39
CA GLU A 114 -2.93 -0.19 -22.07
C GLU A 114 -3.43 0.28 -20.68
N ASN A 115 -2.80 1.33 -20.13
CA ASN A 115 -3.07 1.92 -18.83
C ASN A 115 -4.56 2.20 -18.62
N LEU A 116 -5.20 1.44 -17.73
CA LEU A 116 -6.64 1.56 -17.48
C LEU A 116 -7.04 2.97 -17.03
N ARG A 117 -6.13 3.73 -16.39
CA ARG A 117 -6.42 5.11 -15.95
C ARG A 117 -6.39 6.13 -17.08
N PHE A 118 -6.10 5.76 -18.32
CA PHE A 118 -6.40 6.65 -19.46
C PHE A 118 -7.91 6.88 -19.59
N TYR A 119 -8.72 5.93 -19.12
CA TYR A 119 -10.17 6.04 -19.00
C TYR A 119 -10.54 6.62 -17.63
N ALA A 120 -11.37 7.69 -17.62
CA ALA A 120 -11.89 8.27 -16.38
C ALA A 120 -12.81 7.29 -15.63
N GLU A 121 -13.44 6.40 -16.40
CA GLU A 121 -14.31 5.32 -15.98
C GLU A 121 -13.63 4.35 -15.03
N GLU A 122 -12.32 4.11 -15.16
CA GLU A 122 -11.58 3.23 -14.25
C GLU A 122 -11.70 3.73 -12.79
N GLU A 123 -11.50 5.03 -12.57
CA GLU A 123 -11.57 5.64 -11.23
C GLU A 123 -13.00 6.04 -10.83
N GLY A 124 -13.94 6.06 -11.77
CA GLY A 124 -15.31 6.54 -11.54
C GLY A 124 -15.37 8.03 -11.20
N LYS A 125 -14.37 8.81 -11.62
CA LYS A 125 -14.27 10.24 -11.33
C LYS A 125 -14.47 11.06 -12.60
N PRO A 126 -15.48 11.95 -12.65
CA PRO A 126 -15.61 12.89 -13.76
C PRO A 126 -14.33 13.72 -13.93
N ARG A 127 -13.87 13.86 -15.17
CA ARG A 127 -12.74 14.73 -15.54
C ARG A 127 -13.28 15.97 -16.25
N GLY A 128 -12.54 17.08 -16.14
CA GLY A 128 -12.87 18.33 -16.84
C GLY A 128 -13.95 19.19 -16.19
N LEU A 129 -14.34 18.91 -14.94
CA LEU A 129 -15.19 19.83 -14.18
C LEU A 129 -14.42 21.10 -13.82
N SER A 130 -15.05 22.27 -14.03
CA SER A 130 -14.50 23.56 -13.60
C SER A 130 -14.42 23.62 -12.06
N PRO A 131 -13.40 24.28 -11.49
CA PRO A 131 -13.33 24.53 -10.05
C PRO A 131 -14.54 25.30 -9.50
N GLU A 132 -15.19 26.09 -10.35
CA GLU A 132 -16.38 26.89 -10.05
C GLU A 132 -17.70 26.16 -10.32
N ALA A 133 -17.65 24.88 -10.73
CA ALA A 133 -18.85 24.10 -11.03
C ALA A 133 -19.81 24.05 -9.84
N SER A 134 -21.08 24.29 -10.11
CA SER A 134 -22.13 24.25 -9.10
C SER A 134 -22.28 22.85 -8.50
N PRO A 135 -22.77 22.72 -7.26
CA PRO A 135 -23.03 21.42 -6.65
C PRO A 135 -23.94 20.51 -7.51
N GLU A 136 -24.87 21.09 -8.26
CA GLU A 136 -25.80 20.36 -9.15
C GLU A 136 -25.09 19.79 -10.39
N GLU A 137 -24.19 20.56 -11.02
CA GLU A 137 -23.36 20.10 -12.14
C GLU A 137 -22.44 18.97 -11.70
N VAL A 138 -21.81 19.10 -10.53
CA VAL A 138 -20.96 18.05 -9.96
C VAL A 138 -21.75 16.78 -9.68
N ALA A 139 -22.96 16.91 -9.13
CA ALA A 139 -23.83 15.77 -8.85
C ALA A 139 -24.26 15.04 -10.13
N THR A 140 -24.64 15.79 -11.17
CA THR A 140 -25.03 15.26 -12.47
C THR A 140 -23.88 14.50 -13.13
N ALA A 141 -22.70 15.12 -13.20
CA ALA A 141 -21.51 14.48 -13.77
C ALA A 141 -21.11 13.21 -13.02
N LYS A 142 -21.21 13.18 -11.68
CA LYS A 142 -20.96 11.97 -10.88
C LYS A 142 -21.97 10.86 -11.19
N LYS A 143 -23.25 11.19 -11.37
CA LYS A 143 -24.30 10.22 -11.70
C LYS A 143 -24.05 9.58 -13.06
N GLU A 144 -23.73 10.38 -14.07
CA GLU A 144 -23.39 9.90 -15.41
C GLU A 144 -22.12 9.04 -15.41
N MET A 145 -21.09 9.49 -14.68
CA MET A 145 -19.84 8.74 -14.55
C MET A 145 -20.05 7.37 -13.90
N LYS A 146 -20.96 7.25 -12.93
CA LYS A 146 -21.28 5.95 -12.32
C LYS A 146 -21.85 4.96 -13.35
N GLN A 147 -22.66 5.43 -14.30
CA GLN A 147 -23.15 4.57 -15.38
C GLN A 147 -22.02 4.21 -16.36
N ARG A 148 -21.26 5.21 -16.82
CA ARG A 148 -20.11 4.97 -17.72
C ARG A 148 -19.08 4.02 -17.14
N GLN A 149 -18.82 4.11 -15.83
CA GLN A 149 -17.94 3.21 -15.11
C GLN A 149 -18.45 1.76 -15.14
N ARG A 150 -19.76 1.53 -14.99
CA ARG A 150 -20.36 0.20 -15.14
C ARG A 150 -20.23 -0.32 -16.56
N ASP A 151 -20.53 0.51 -17.56
CA ASP A 151 -20.41 0.14 -18.96
C ASP A 151 -18.95 -0.18 -19.34
N PHE A 152 -17.98 0.52 -18.74
CA PHE A 152 -16.56 0.23 -18.89
C PHE A 152 -16.17 -1.11 -18.26
N ALA A 153 -16.64 -1.40 -17.05
CA ALA A 153 -16.45 -2.71 -16.42
C ALA A 153 -17.08 -3.84 -17.26
N ASP A 154 -18.26 -3.63 -17.86
CA ASP A 154 -18.90 -4.58 -18.78
C ASP A 154 -18.04 -4.84 -20.03
N LYS A 155 -17.46 -3.79 -20.61
CA LYS A 155 -16.55 -3.93 -21.76
C LYS A 155 -15.29 -4.73 -21.40
N LEU A 156 -14.69 -4.47 -20.23
CA LEU A 156 -13.53 -5.24 -19.77
C LEU A 156 -13.89 -6.70 -19.49
N ALA A 157 -15.01 -6.95 -18.81
CA ALA A 157 -15.49 -8.29 -18.50
C ALA A 157 -15.77 -9.11 -19.76
N SER A 158 -16.27 -8.47 -20.82
CA SER A 158 -16.59 -9.15 -22.09
C SER A 158 -15.38 -9.77 -22.80
N LEU A 159 -14.16 -9.41 -22.39
CA LEU A 159 -12.92 -9.94 -22.95
C LEU A 159 -12.54 -11.32 -22.40
N ALA A 160 -13.11 -11.77 -21.27
CA ALA A 160 -12.63 -12.94 -20.55
C ALA A 160 -13.75 -13.86 -20.05
N ASN A 161 -13.38 -15.11 -19.75
CA ASN A 161 -14.23 -16.11 -19.11
C ASN A 161 -13.99 -16.21 -17.60
N CYS A 162 -12.85 -15.72 -17.13
CA CYS A 162 -12.40 -15.75 -15.74
C CYS A 162 -11.77 -14.42 -15.34
N TYR A 163 -11.97 -14.03 -14.09
CA TYR A 163 -11.38 -12.83 -13.48
C TYR A 163 -10.49 -13.20 -12.28
N VAL A 164 -9.29 -12.65 -12.25
CA VAL A 164 -8.35 -12.78 -11.14
C VAL A 164 -7.94 -11.39 -10.68
N ASN A 165 -8.17 -11.07 -9.41
CA ASN A 165 -7.66 -9.83 -8.82
C ASN A 165 -6.37 -10.12 -8.04
N ASP A 166 -5.26 -9.55 -8.50
CA ASP A 166 -3.94 -9.67 -7.88
C ASP A 166 -3.35 -8.28 -7.51
N ALA A 167 -4.20 -7.26 -7.37
CA ALA A 167 -3.80 -5.86 -7.20
C ALA A 167 -4.25 -5.25 -5.86
N PHE A 168 -3.72 -5.79 -4.74
CA PHE A 168 -4.12 -5.38 -3.39
C PHE A 168 -3.98 -3.87 -3.12
N GLY A 169 -2.92 -3.23 -3.65
CA GLY A 169 -2.71 -1.78 -3.49
C GLY A 169 -3.85 -0.90 -4.02
N THR A 170 -4.74 -1.43 -4.86
CA THR A 170 -5.94 -0.75 -5.37
C THR A 170 -7.25 -1.33 -4.86
N ALA A 171 -7.21 -2.35 -4.01
CA ALA A 171 -8.40 -3.03 -3.51
C ALA A 171 -9.26 -2.16 -2.58
N HIS A 172 -8.70 -1.13 -1.96
CA HIS A 172 -9.42 -0.12 -1.16
C HIS A 172 -10.30 0.82 -2.00
N ARG A 173 -10.23 0.74 -3.33
CA ARG A 173 -11.01 1.59 -4.23
C ARG A 173 -12.01 0.75 -5.01
N ALA A 174 -13.23 1.28 -5.13
CA ALA A 174 -14.27 0.73 -6.00
C ALA A 174 -14.02 1.13 -7.47
N HIS A 175 -12.86 0.78 -8.01
CA HIS A 175 -12.54 1.01 -9.42
C HIS A 175 -13.21 -0.03 -10.31
N ALA A 176 -13.35 0.30 -11.60
CA ALA A 176 -13.98 -0.57 -12.57
C ALA A 176 -13.30 -1.95 -12.63
N SER A 177 -11.97 -1.95 -12.73
CA SER A 177 -11.17 -3.17 -12.91
C SER A 177 -10.80 -3.92 -11.64
N THR A 178 -11.10 -3.38 -10.45
CA THR A 178 -10.76 -4.03 -9.16
C THR A 178 -12.00 -4.57 -8.45
N ALA A 179 -13.11 -3.83 -8.52
CA ALA A 179 -14.35 -4.15 -7.81
C ALA A 179 -15.49 -4.48 -8.79
N LEU A 180 -15.90 -3.54 -9.64
CA LEU A 180 -17.13 -3.66 -10.43
C LEU A 180 -17.06 -4.77 -11.48
N ILE A 181 -15.89 -5.02 -12.06
CA ILE A 181 -15.67 -6.11 -13.02
C ILE A 181 -16.01 -7.47 -12.40
N ALA A 182 -15.76 -7.67 -11.10
CA ALA A 182 -15.96 -8.94 -10.43
C ALA A 182 -17.45 -9.34 -10.35
N ASP A 183 -18.37 -8.39 -10.41
CA ASP A 183 -19.82 -8.67 -10.43
C ASP A 183 -20.28 -9.29 -11.75
N LYS A 184 -19.43 -9.23 -12.79
CA LYS A 184 -19.73 -9.73 -14.14
C LYS A 184 -19.30 -11.18 -14.35
N PHE A 185 -18.66 -11.78 -13.36
CA PHE A 185 -18.21 -13.17 -13.38
C PHE A 185 -18.96 -13.97 -12.31
N PRO A 186 -19.35 -15.24 -12.61
CA PRO A 186 -19.92 -16.11 -11.61
C PRO A 186 -18.88 -16.38 -10.50
N PRO A 187 -19.31 -16.68 -9.25
CA PRO A 187 -18.39 -16.98 -8.14
C PRO A 187 -17.36 -18.07 -8.44
N SER A 188 -17.70 -19.04 -9.32
CA SER A 188 -16.78 -20.09 -9.75
C SER A 188 -15.63 -19.60 -10.62
N ASN A 189 -15.75 -18.42 -11.25
CA ASN A 189 -14.80 -17.89 -12.23
C ASN A 189 -14.26 -16.51 -11.81
N LYS A 190 -14.31 -16.19 -10.51
CA LYS A 190 -13.65 -15.03 -9.93
C LYS A 190 -12.90 -15.40 -8.66
N MET A 191 -11.66 -14.98 -8.56
CA MET A 191 -10.77 -15.34 -7.45
C MET A 191 -9.67 -14.29 -7.24
N PHE A 192 -8.96 -14.43 -6.13
CA PHE A 192 -7.73 -13.68 -5.91
C PHE A 192 -6.55 -14.37 -6.58
N GLY A 193 -5.57 -13.58 -7.02
CA GLY A 193 -4.25 -14.10 -7.33
C GLY A 193 -3.44 -14.37 -6.06
N PHE A 194 -2.27 -14.98 -6.21
CA PHE A 194 -1.45 -15.37 -5.06
C PHE A 194 -0.97 -14.19 -4.23
N LEU A 195 -0.66 -13.04 -4.84
CA LEU A 195 -0.23 -11.85 -4.10
C LEU A 195 -1.39 -11.30 -3.28
N MET A 196 -2.56 -11.15 -3.90
CA MET A 196 -3.77 -10.69 -3.21
C MET A 196 -4.20 -11.64 -2.08
N GLU A 197 -4.13 -12.96 -2.28
CA GLU A 197 -4.40 -13.94 -1.21
C GLU A 197 -3.44 -13.79 -0.03
N LYS A 198 -2.14 -13.59 -0.30
CA LYS A 198 -1.14 -13.37 0.77
C LYS A 198 -1.40 -12.08 1.53
N GLU A 199 -1.73 -10.99 0.83
CA GLU A 199 -2.05 -9.70 1.47
C GLU A 199 -3.29 -9.81 2.35
N VAL A 200 -4.36 -10.45 1.85
CA VAL A 200 -5.59 -10.67 2.63
C VAL A 200 -5.31 -11.53 3.86
N LYS A 201 -4.57 -12.64 3.72
CA LYS A 201 -4.18 -13.50 4.86
C LYS A 201 -3.34 -12.75 5.89
N ALA A 202 -2.40 -11.91 5.45
CA ALA A 202 -1.54 -11.13 6.33
C ALA A 202 -2.35 -10.08 7.13
N VAL A 203 -3.32 -9.42 6.48
CA VAL A 203 -4.27 -8.52 7.14
C VAL A 203 -5.13 -9.28 8.14
N GLU A 204 -5.72 -10.41 7.73
CA GLU A 204 -6.57 -11.23 8.60
C GLU A 204 -5.80 -11.70 9.84
N HIS A 205 -4.52 -12.08 9.69
CA HIS A 205 -3.65 -12.43 10.80
C HIS A 205 -3.55 -11.29 11.82
N ILE A 206 -3.31 -10.05 11.38
CA ILE A 206 -3.26 -8.89 12.29
C ILE A 206 -4.64 -8.58 12.89
N LEU A 207 -5.71 -8.66 12.09
CA LEU A 207 -7.05 -8.31 12.54
C LEU A 207 -7.61 -9.30 13.55
N GLN A 208 -7.26 -10.58 13.43
CA GLN A 208 -7.74 -11.70 14.26
C GLN A 208 -6.65 -12.21 15.21
N CYS A 209 -5.56 -11.46 15.39
CA CYS A 209 -4.43 -11.88 16.21
C CYS A 209 -4.84 -12.01 17.68
N GLU A 210 -4.67 -13.21 18.24
CA GLU A 210 -4.76 -13.47 19.68
C GLU A 210 -3.37 -13.59 20.34
N ALA A 211 -2.29 -13.47 19.56
CA ALA A 211 -0.93 -13.61 20.04
C ALA A 211 -0.41 -12.28 20.63
N HIS A 212 -0.24 -12.28 21.96
CA HIS A 212 0.26 -11.14 22.74
C HIS A 212 1.64 -11.42 23.35
N PRO A 213 2.53 -10.42 23.50
CA PRO A 213 2.29 -9.00 23.27
C PRO A 213 2.23 -8.61 21.78
N PHE A 214 1.20 -7.85 21.40
CA PHE A 214 1.08 -7.19 20.12
C PHE A 214 1.63 -5.76 20.24
N VAL A 215 2.72 -5.50 19.52
CA VAL A 215 3.35 -4.18 19.43
C VAL A 215 3.03 -3.55 18.08
N ALA A 216 2.40 -2.38 18.11
CA ALA A 216 2.17 -1.57 16.92
C ALA A 216 3.15 -0.39 16.86
N ILE A 217 3.71 -0.13 15.69
CA ILE A 217 4.64 0.97 15.43
C ILE A 217 4.06 1.85 14.34
N VAL A 218 3.74 3.10 14.68
CA VAL A 218 3.18 4.08 13.75
C VAL A 218 4.07 5.30 13.70
N GLY A 219 4.59 5.60 12.51
CA GLY A 219 5.49 6.73 12.27
C GLY A 219 5.08 7.58 11.07
N GLY A 220 6.02 8.41 10.62
CA GLY A 220 5.82 9.39 9.55
C GLY A 220 5.59 10.81 10.06
N ALA A 221 5.15 11.70 9.17
CA ALA A 221 5.20 13.14 9.40
C ALA A 221 3.93 13.77 10.00
N LYS A 222 2.74 13.17 9.80
CA LYS A 222 1.46 13.79 10.13
C LYS A 222 0.58 12.87 10.95
N VAL A 223 -0.07 13.42 11.98
CA VAL A 223 -1.08 12.74 12.79
C VAL A 223 -2.39 12.61 12.01
N SER A 224 -2.78 13.65 11.26
CA SER A 224 -4.05 13.70 10.50
C SER A 224 -4.28 12.49 9.60
N SER A 225 -3.22 11.95 9.00
CA SER A 225 -3.31 10.78 8.11
C SER A 225 -3.31 9.43 8.84
N LYS A 226 -3.21 9.43 10.18
CA LYS A 226 -3.03 8.24 11.02
C LYS A 226 -4.04 8.12 12.16
N ILE A 227 -4.99 9.05 12.30
CA ILE A 227 -5.95 9.06 13.41
C ILE A 227 -6.76 7.76 13.47
N ASP A 228 -7.29 7.32 12.33
CA ASP A 228 -8.13 6.12 12.22
C ASP A 228 -7.33 4.86 12.61
N ILE A 229 -6.12 4.70 12.07
CA ILE A 229 -5.28 3.55 12.39
C ILE A 229 -4.82 3.55 13.84
N LEU A 230 -4.42 4.69 14.41
CA LEU A 230 -4.07 4.78 15.83
C LEU A 230 -5.25 4.36 16.70
N SER A 231 -6.45 4.87 16.40
CA SER A 231 -7.68 4.52 17.13
C SER A 231 -8.03 3.03 17.01
N SER A 232 -7.85 2.44 15.83
CA SER A 232 -8.05 0.99 15.63
C SER A 232 -7.06 0.17 16.45
N LEU A 233 -5.78 0.54 16.43
CA LEU A 233 -4.70 -0.20 17.08
C LEU A 233 -4.75 -0.10 18.60
N LEU A 234 -5.22 1.01 19.17
CA LEU A 234 -5.44 1.11 20.61
C LEU A 234 -6.41 0.03 21.15
N ASN A 235 -7.35 -0.45 20.33
CA ASN A 235 -8.26 -1.51 20.75
C ASN A 235 -7.63 -2.93 20.70
N LYS A 236 -6.38 -3.07 20.23
CA LYS A 236 -5.76 -4.38 19.94
C LYS A 236 -4.35 -4.55 20.48
N ALA A 237 -3.52 -3.50 20.39
CA ALA A 237 -2.12 -3.55 20.73
C ALA A 237 -1.93 -3.43 22.25
N ASP A 238 -0.99 -4.19 22.80
CA ASP A 238 -0.55 -4.00 24.20
C ASP A 238 0.39 -2.80 24.30
N LYS A 239 1.18 -2.57 23.25
CA LYS A 239 2.11 -1.44 23.15
C LYS A 239 1.94 -0.72 21.83
N LEU A 240 1.92 0.61 21.89
CA LEU A 240 1.84 1.48 20.72
C LEU A 240 3.02 2.45 20.70
N ILE A 241 3.97 2.21 19.81
CA ILE A 241 5.09 3.12 19.54
C ILE A 241 4.62 4.17 18.53
N VAL A 242 4.62 5.44 18.92
CA VAL A 242 4.38 6.57 18.02
C VAL A 242 5.70 7.28 17.78
N THR A 243 6.16 7.34 16.52
CA THR A 243 7.49 7.86 16.16
C THR A 243 7.47 8.79 14.96
N GLY A 244 8.63 9.22 14.45
CA GLY A 244 8.72 10.18 13.35
C GLY A 244 8.23 11.59 13.72
N GLY A 245 8.02 12.43 12.71
CA GLY A 245 7.56 13.81 12.88
C GLY A 245 6.21 13.94 13.58
N MET A 246 5.33 12.95 13.44
CA MET A 246 4.02 12.99 14.09
C MET A 246 4.10 12.94 15.62
N ALA A 247 5.17 12.36 16.19
CA ALA A 247 5.36 12.28 17.64
C ALA A 247 5.47 13.67 18.29
N PHE A 248 5.96 14.68 17.58
CA PHE A 248 6.06 16.05 18.11
C PHE A 248 4.69 16.66 18.44
N THR A 249 3.62 16.30 17.73
CA THR A 249 2.26 16.75 18.05
C THR A 249 1.81 16.20 19.42
N PHE A 250 2.18 14.95 19.75
CA PHE A 250 1.92 14.34 21.06
C PHE A 250 2.73 15.01 22.16
N VAL A 251 4.00 15.34 21.87
CA VAL A 251 4.86 16.05 22.83
C VAL A 251 4.33 17.44 23.15
N VAL A 252 3.84 18.18 22.15
CA VAL A 252 3.18 19.49 22.36
C VAL A 252 1.88 19.32 23.14
N ALA A 253 1.11 18.26 22.89
CA ALA A 253 -0.09 17.93 23.65
C ALA A 253 0.21 17.71 25.15
N GLU A 254 1.37 17.16 25.50
CA GLU A 254 1.83 17.00 26.90
C GLU A 254 2.52 18.25 27.47
N GLY A 255 2.62 19.34 26.70
CA GLY A 255 3.21 20.61 27.13
C GLY A 255 4.73 20.73 26.90
N GLY A 256 5.33 19.83 26.12
CA GLY A 256 6.75 19.85 25.76
C GLY A 256 7.12 20.93 24.72
N HIS A 257 8.42 21.21 24.63
CA HIS A 257 9.00 22.17 23.68
C HIS A 257 9.74 21.44 22.56
N ILE A 258 9.32 21.69 21.31
CA ILE A 258 9.80 20.93 20.13
C ILE A 258 10.65 21.76 19.15
N GLY A 259 11.05 22.98 19.52
CA GLY A 259 11.81 23.87 18.62
C GLY A 259 11.06 24.18 17.33
N LYS A 260 11.73 24.02 16.18
CA LYS A 260 11.19 24.17 14.81
C LYS A 260 10.60 22.87 14.23
N SER A 261 10.46 21.82 15.04
CA SER A 261 10.00 20.52 14.55
C SER A 261 8.56 20.57 14.02
N LEU A 262 8.24 19.67 13.10
CA LEU A 262 6.93 19.58 12.47
C LEU A 262 5.88 19.16 13.51
N PHE A 263 4.74 19.85 13.57
CA PHE A 263 3.56 19.43 14.33
C PHE A 263 2.28 19.96 13.67
N GLU A 264 1.13 19.37 14.04
CA GLU A 264 -0.18 19.80 13.54
C GLU A 264 -0.99 20.45 14.66
N LEU A 265 -1.08 21.78 14.64
CA LEU A 265 -1.80 22.58 15.65
C LEU A 265 -3.24 22.11 15.84
N ASP A 266 -3.95 21.87 14.74
CA ASP A 266 -5.36 21.45 14.75
C ASP A 266 -5.57 20.04 15.32
N ASN A 267 -4.51 19.22 15.39
CA ASN A 267 -4.57 17.84 15.88
C ASN A 267 -4.02 17.65 17.30
N ILE A 268 -3.67 18.73 18.02
CA ILE A 268 -3.21 18.63 19.42
C ILE A 268 -4.30 18.03 20.31
N ALA A 269 -5.56 18.46 20.14
CA ALA A 269 -6.68 17.93 20.90
C ALA A 269 -6.89 16.43 20.64
N VAL A 270 -6.76 16.02 19.38
CA VAL A 270 -6.84 14.61 18.98
C VAL A 270 -5.69 13.80 19.60
N ALA A 271 -4.47 14.32 19.59
CA ALA A 271 -3.33 13.65 20.22
C ALA A 271 -3.54 13.45 21.74
N LYS A 272 -4.10 14.44 22.44
CA LYS A 272 -4.50 14.30 23.85
C LYS A 272 -5.53 13.19 24.06
N GLU A 273 -6.57 13.16 23.22
CA GLU A 273 -7.60 12.13 23.29
C GLU A 273 -7.02 10.73 23.08
N ILE A 274 -6.07 10.56 22.15
CA ILE A 274 -5.37 9.29 21.92
C ILE A 274 -4.53 8.88 23.15
N LEU A 275 -3.82 9.82 23.78
CA LEU A 275 -3.06 9.56 25.02
C LEU A 275 -3.98 9.13 26.17
N GLU A 276 -5.13 9.78 26.32
CA GLU A 276 -6.13 9.44 27.34
C GLU A 276 -6.77 8.07 27.08
N LYS A 277 -7.13 7.79 25.82
CA LYS A 277 -7.67 6.48 25.40
C LYS A 277 -6.67 5.36 25.65
N ALA A 278 -5.39 5.56 25.33
CA ALA A 278 -4.34 4.56 25.60
C ALA A 278 -4.28 4.21 27.09
N LYS A 279 -4.28 5.22 27.97
CA LYS A 279 -4.31 5.02 29.43
C LYS A 279 -5.58 4.30 29.87
N ALA A 280 -6.74 4.69 29.35
CA ALA A 280 -8.03 4.08 29.70
C ALA A 280 -8.12 2.61 29.26
N GLN A 281 -7.46 2.24 28.15
CA GLN A 281 -7.42 0.89 27.60
C GLN A 281 -6.21 0.07 28.07
N ASN A 282 -5.39 0.63 28.98
CA ASN A 282 -4.16 0.01 29.49
C ASN A 282 -3.16 -0.39 28.39
N VAL A 283 -3.10 0.42 27.33
CA VAL A 283 -2.11 0.30 26.26
C VAL A 283 -0.88 1.12 26.62
N GLU A 284 0.29 0.51 26.57
CA GLU A 284 1.57 1.20 26.78
C GLU A 284 1.90 2.04 25.54
N LEU A 285 1.56 3.33 25.58
CA LEU A 285 1.91 4.28 24.53
C LEU A 285 3.34 4.81 24.75
N ILE A 286 4.21 4.54 23.77
CA ILE A 286 5.64 4.84 23.83
C ILE A 286 5.95 5.95 22.82
N LEU A 287 6.41 7.09 23.34
CA LEU A 287 6.94 8.22 22.57
C LEU A 287 8.47 8.19 22.54
N PRO A 288 9.14 8.88 21.60
CA PRO A 288 10.58 9.05 21.64
C PRO A 288 11.00 9.74 22.95
N LEU A 289 12.18 9.39 23.46
CA LEU A 289 12.77 10.05 24.64
C LEU A 289 13.69 11.20 24.23
N ASP A 290 14.41 11.00 23.13
CA ASP A 290 15.42 11.89 22.57
C ASP A 290 15.36 11.89 21.04
N VAL A 291 15.90 12.95 20.44
CA VAL A 291 15.93 13.13 18.99
C VAL A 291 17.30 13.60 18.52
N VAL A 292 17.68 13.19 17.32
CA VAL A 292 18.75 13.83 16.56
C VAL A 292 18.15 15.03 15.86
N ALA A 293 18.67 16.21 16.17
CA ALA A 293 18.16 17.48 15.70
C ALA A 293 19.22 18.30 14.97
N SER A 294 18.76 19.20 14.12
CA SER A 294 19.57 20.10 13.29
C SER A 294 18.92 21.48 13.23
N THR A 295 19.68 22.52 12.89
CA THR A 295 19.12 23.85 12.63
C THR A 295 18.46 23.98 11.25
N GLU A 296 18.80 23.08 10.33
CA GLU A 296 18.32 23.08 8.94
C GLU A 296 17.85 21.68 8.51
N PHE A 297 16.87 21.64 7.60
CA PHE A 297 16.43 20.41 6.94
C PHE A 297 17.41 20.06 5.80
N SER A 298 18.61 19.60 6.18
CA SER A 298 19.68 19.27 5.25
C SER A 298 20.49 18.10 5.79
N ASN A 299 20.86 17.15 4.92
CA ASN A 299 21.67 15.98 5.29
C ASN A 299 23.01 16.38 5.92
N ASP A 300 23.59 17.52 5.52
CA ASP A 300 24.96 17.90 5.88
C ASP A 300 25.04 18.87 7.06
N SER A 301 23.90 19.19 7.67
CA SER A 301 23.84 20.14 8.79
C SER A 301 24.37 19.53 10.10
N GLU A 302 24.84 20.38 11.01
CA GLU A 302 25.37 19.94 12.30
C GLU A 302 24.28 19.28 13.15
N ARG A 303 24.56 18.07 13.65
CA ARG A 303 23.61 17.26 14.42
C ARG A 303 23.90 17.34 15.90
N LYS A 304 22.86 17.52 16.70
CA LYS A 304 22.90 17.41 18.17
C LYS A 304 21.75 16.57 18.68
N VAL A 305 21.95 15.92 19.82
CA VAL A 305 20.91 15.13 20.48
C VAL A 305 20.29 15.96 21.59
N PHE A 306 18.96 15.99 21.64
CA PHE A 306 18.19 16.64 22.70
C PHE A 306 17.07 15.73 23.21
N PRO A 307 16.61 15.90 24.45
CA PRO A 307 15.34 15.33 24.89
C PRO A 307 14.21 15.81 23.98
N ILE A 308 13.28 14.93 23.61
CA ILE A 308 12.23 15.28 22.63
C ILE A 308 11.35 16.46 23.11
N ASN A 309 11.18 16.59 24.42
CA ASN A 309 10.33 17.59 25.06
C ASN A 309 11.06 18.90 25.41
N ALA A 310 12.35 19.02 25.07
CA ALA A 310 13.18 20.18 25.40
C ALA A 310 14.12 20.56 24.25
N ILE A 311 13.62 20.54 23.02
CA ILE A 311 14.40 20.92 21.83
C ILE A 311 14.56 22.45 21.79
N PRO A 312 15.79 22.99 21.67
CA PRO A 312 16.00 24.43 21.59
C PRO A 312 15.29 25.06 20.37
N LYS A 313 14.89 26.33 20.49
CA LYS A 313 14.11 27.06 19.47
C LYS A 313 14.73 27.08 18.07
N GLU A 314 16.05 26.93 17.97
CA GLU A 314 16.75 26.94 16.68
C GLU A 314 16.76 25.59 15.96
N TYR A 315 16.48 24.50 16.66
CA TYR A 315 16.62 23.14 16.17
C TYR A 315 15.28 22.50 15.82
N MET A 316 15.30 21.55 14.89
CA MET A 316 14.21 20.64 14.56
C MET A 316 14.71 19.19 14.67
N GLY A 317 13.91 18.31 15.27
CA GLY A 317 14.20 16.89 15.33
C GLY A 317 13.91 16.23 13.98
N LEU A 318 14.86 15.44 13.48
CA LEU A 318 14.81 14.81 12.15
C LEU A 318 14.93 13.28 12.22
N ASP A 319 15.41 12.73 13.34
CA ASP A 319 15.46 11.28 13.59
C ASP A 319 15.38 11.02 15.10
N VAL A 320 15.04 9.79 15.50
CA VAL A 320 15.06 9.39 16.91
C VAL A 320 16.49 9.22 17.42
N GLY A 321 16.74 9.66 18.65
CA GLY A 321 18.04 9.61 19.30
C GLY A 321 18.43 8.23 19.84
N PRO A 322 19.67 8.08 20.36
CA PRO A 322 20.17 6.81 20.88
C PRO A 322 19.35 6.22 22.03
N GLN A 323 18.81 7.04 22.95
CA GLN A 323 18.01 6.52 24.06
C GLN A 323 16.69 5.94 23.57
N THR A 324 16.06 6.61 22.60
CA THR A 324 14.85 6.14 21.95
C THR A 324 15.06 4.83 21.21
N ARG A 325 16.18 4.68 20.49
CA ARG A 325 16.52 3.43 19.79
C ARG A 325 16.62 2.25 20.75
N ALA A 326 17.28 2.45 21.90
CA ALA A 326 17.35 1.44 22.95
C ALA A 326 15.96 1.11 23.53
N CYS A 327 15.15 2.14 23.79
CA CYS A 327 13.78 1.99 24.28
C CYS A 327 12.90 1.19 23.30
N TYR A 328 12.96 1.46 22.00
CA TYR A 328 12.19 0.72 20.99
C TYR A 328 12.63 -0.74 20.89
N LYS A 329 13.94 -1.01 20.99
CA LYS A 329 14.44 -2.39 21.02
C LYS A 329 13.89 -3.16 22.20
N GLU A 330 13.90 -2.57 23.39
CA GLU A 330 13.31 -3.17 24.59
C GLU A 330 11.79 -3.36 24.47
N ALA A 331 11.09 -2.38 23.90
CA ALA A 331 9.65 -2.46 23.71
C ALA A 331 9.23 -3.63 22.82
N LEU A 332 10.05 -3.96 21.81
CA LEU A 332 9.84 -5.06 20.86
C LEU A 332 10.30 -6.42 21.37
N HIS A 333 11.14 -6.46 22.40
CA HIS A 333 11.60 -7.72 22.98
C HIS A 333 10.43 -8.55 23.53
N GLY A 334 10.39 -9.83 23.15
CA GLY A 334 9.34 -10.76 23.54
C GLY A 334 7.98 -10.55 22.86
N ALA A 335 7.86 -9.60 21.91
CA ALA A 335 6.65 -9.42 21.12
C ALA A 335 6.27 -10.72 20.39
N LYS A 336 4.97 -10.98 20.27
CA LYS A 336 4.44 -12.10 19.48
C LYS A 336 3.91 -11.65 18.14
N THR A 337 3.43 -10.42 18.07
CA THR A 337 2.96 -9.80 16.84
C THR A 337 3.48 -8.38 16.76
N ILE A 338 3.94 -7.99 15.57
CA ILE A 338 4.44 -6.65 15.29
C ILE A 338 3.76 -6.13 14.03
N LEU A 339 3.18 -4.93 14.11
CA LEU A 339 2.74 -4.17 12.93
C LEU A 339 3.59 -2.91 12.84
N TRP A 340 4.30 -2.71 11.73
CA TRP A 340 5.09 -1.50 11.50
C TRP A 340 4.60 -0.72 10.29
N ASN A 341 4.26 0.56 10.51
CA ASN A 341 3.93 1.51 9.46
C ASN A 341 4.49 2.92 9.71
N GLY A 342 5.47 3.32 8.91
CA GLY A 342 6.05 4.66 8.90
C GLY A 342 7.43 4.72 9.57
N PRO A 343 8.36 5.55 9.05
CA PRO A 343 9.72 5.63 9.54
C PRO A 343 9.81 6.39 10.88
N ALA A 344 10.94 6.21 11.58
CA ALA A 344 11.24 6.91 12.83
C ALA A 344 11.91 8.28 12.62
N GLY A 345 12.41 8.54 11.41
CA GLY A 345 13.08 9.77 11.01
C GLY A 345 13.11 9.96 9.50
N VAL A 346 13.80 11.01 9.02
CA VAL A 346 14.02 11.33 7.60
C VAL A 346 15.08 10.40 7.02
N PHE A 347 14.70 9.14 6.81
CA PHE A 347 15.63 8.06 6.48
C PHE A 347 16.26 8.17 5.08
N GLU A 348 15.71 9.03 4.23
CA GLU A 348 16.27 9.40 2.93
C GLU A 348 17.60 10.17 3.09
N MET A 349 17.83 10.79 4.25
CA MET A 349 19.09 11.45 4.59
C MET A 349 19.97 10.49 5.40
N GLU A 350 21.14 10.14 4.88
CA GLU A 350 22.06 9.21 5.54
C GLU A 350 22.40 9.59 6.99
N ASN A 351 22.46 10.89 7.25
CA ASN A 351 22.76 11.42 8.57
C ASN A 351 21.58 11.41 9.56
N PHE A 352 20.36 11.08 9.09
CA PHE A 352 19.10 11.04 9.85
C PHE A 352 18.30 9.72 9.64
N ARG A 353 18.97 8.64 9.24
CA ARG A 353 18.32 7.33 8.99
C ARG A 353 18.49 6.27 10.07
N GLN A 354 19.41 6.49 11.00
CA GLN A 354 19.83 5.44 11.92
C GLN A 354 18.71 5.01 12.87
N GLY A 355 17.79 5.90 13.25
CA GLY A 355 16.62 5.55 14.04
C GLY A 355 15.69 4.58 13.32
N THR A 356 15.35 4.87 12.06
CA THR A 356 14.56 3.96 11.22
C THR A 356 15.27 2.63 10.99
N PHE A 357 16.59 2.64 10.77
CA PHE A 357 17.37 1.41 10.59
C PHE A 357 17.42 0.56 11.85
N SER A 358 17.65 1.18 13.02
CA SER A 358 17.67 0.48 14.30
C SER A 358 16.30 -0.14 14.61
N LEU A 359 15.22 0.52 14.21
CA LEU A 359 13.86 -0.01 14.32
C LEU A 359 13.66 -1.22 13.42
N ALA A 360 14.11 -1.18 12.15
CA ALA A 360 14.07 -2.32 11.23
C ALA A 360 14.85 -3.53 11.77
N GLU A 361 16.05 -3.29 12.31
CA GLU A 361 16.87 -4.31 12.97
C GLU A 361 16.16 -4.93 14.18
N ALA A 362 15.56 -4.11 15.05
CA ALA A 362 14.83 -4.59 16.21
C ALA A 362 13.59 -5.44 15.84
N VAL A 363 12.86 -5.04 14.79
CA VAL A 363 11.73 -5.83 14.27
C VAL A 363 12.20 -7.18 13.72
N ALA A 364 13.31 -7.20 12.98
CA ALA A 364 13.88 -8.43 12.45
C ALA A 364 14.43 -9.36 13.55
N ASP A 365 15.05 -8.81 14.58
CA ASP A 365 15.50 -9.55 15.77
C ASP A 365 14.30 -10.22 16.45
N ALA A 366 13.22 -9.48 16.72
CA ALA A 366 12.00 -10.03 17.31
C ALA A 366 11.34 -11.10 16.41
N THR A 367 11.40 -10.91 15.08
CA THR A 367 10.90 -11.90 14.11
C THR A 367 11.68 -13.20 14.19
N LYS A 368 13.01 -13.10 14.27
CA LYS A 368 13.90 -14.26 14.46
C LYS A 368 13.64 -14.98 15.78
N GLU A 369 13.20 -14.27 16.81
CA GLU A 369 12.77 -14.81 18.11
C GLU A 369 11.35 -15.41 18.10
N GLY A 370 10.65 -15.34 16.97
CA GLY A 370 9.36 -15.99 16.74
C GLY A 370 8.15 -15.04 16.73
N ALA A 371 8.36 -13.72 16.71
CA ALA A 371 7.28 -12.77 16.45
C ALA A 371 6.81 -12.85 15.00
N TYR A 372 5.50 -12.72 14.76
CA TYR A 372 4.99 -12.43 13.43
C TYR A 372 5.09 -10.93 13.16
N SER A 373 5.91 -10.53 12.19
CA SER A 373 6.09 -9.11 11.83
C SER A 373 5.45 -8.78 10.48
N LEU A 374 4.49 -7.85 10.48
CA LEU A 374 3.94 -7.25 9.28
C LEU A 374 4.48 -5.83 9.11
N VAL A 375 5.25 -5.62 8.04
CA VAL A 375 5.73 -4.28 7.66
C VAL A 375 4.93 -3.77 6.48
N GLY A 376 4.45 -2.53 6.59
CA GLY A 376 3.67 -1.90 5.53
C GLY A 376 3.84 -0.40 5.48
N GLY A 377 3.36 0.20 4.38
CA GLY A 377 3.62 1.59 4.05
C GLY A 377 4.88 1.75 3.21
N GLY A 378 4.81 2.61 2.19
CA GLY A 378 5.88 2.72 1.17
C GLY A 378 7.26 2.96 1.77
N ASP A 379 7.35 3.84 2.76
CA ASP A 379 8.62 4.24 3.37
C ASP A 379 9.24 3.13 4.23
N SER A 380 8.44 2.43 5.06
CA SER A 380 8.93 1.30 5.86
C SER A 380 9.37 0.14 4.98
N VAL A 381 8.62 -0.14 3.90
CA VAL A 381 8.98 -1.16 2.91
C VAL A 381 10.28 -0.78 2.18
N ALA A 382 10.42 0.48 1.78
CA ALA A 382 11.65 0.98 1.15
C ALA A 382 12.86 0.87 2.08
N CYS A 383 12.68 1.12 3.38
CA CYS A 383 13.74 0.92 4.37
C CYS A 383 14.18 -0.55 4.48
N ILE A 384 13.24 -1.49 4.58
CA ILE A 384 13.55 -2.93 4.63
C ILE A 384 14.34 -3.38 3.39
N LYS A 385 13.94 -2.93 2.20
CA LYS A 385 14.65 -3.22 0.95
C LYS A 385 16.05 -2.62 0.92
N LEU A 386 16.19 -1.37 1.35
CA LEU A 386 17.48 -0.68 1.40
C LEU A 386 18.49 -1.43 2.29
N LEU A 387 17.99 -2.11 3.33
CA LEU A 387 18.79 -2.95 4.23
C LEU A 387 18.97 -4.39 3.74
N GLY A 388 18.27 -4.82 2.69
CA GLY A 388 18.27 -6.22 2.22
C GLY A 388 17.73 -7.18 3.28
N MET A 389 16.67 -6.78 3.99
CA MET A 389 16.12 -7.50 5.14
C MET A 389 14.74 -8.13 4.88
N GLU A 390 14.30 -8.20 3.62
CA GLU A 390 12.99 -8.75 3.24
C GLU A 390 12.78 -10.16 3.80
N ASP A 391 13.79 -11.03 3.69
CA ASP A 391 13.75 -12.42 4.17
C ASP A 391 13.82 -12.54 5.70
N LYS A 392 14.06 -11.43 6.43
CA LYS A 392 14.10 -11.39 7.89
C LYS A 392 12.79 -10.90 8.52
N ILE A 393 11.81 -10.55 7.69
CA ILE A 393 10.49 -10.06 8.10
C ILE A 393 9.46 -11.10 7.70
N SER A 394 8.49 -11.40 8.58
CA SER A 394 7.45 -12.41 8.27
C SER A 394 6.62 -12.03 7.04
N TYR A 395 6.26 -10.76 6.90
CA TYR A 395 5.53 -10.27 5.74
C TYR A 395 5.80 -8.79 5.45
N VAL A 396 6.18 -8.48 4.20
CA VAL A 396 6.36 -7.12 3.69
C VAL A 396 5.24 -6.81 2.71
N SER A 397 4.29 -5.97 3.10
CA SER A 397 3.11 -5.65 2.29
C SER A 397 3.42 -4.61 1.22
N THR A 398 2.96 -4.88 0.00
CA THR A 398 2.99 -3.94 -1.13
C THR A 398 1.71 -3.10 -1.24
N GLY A 399 0.75 -3.31 -0.35
CA GLY A 399 -0.59 -2.72 -0.37
C GLY A 399 -0.67 -1.22 -0.09
N GLY A 400 0.38 -0.62 0.47
CA GLY A 400 0.41 0.80 0.81
C GLY A 400 -0.81 1.23 1.63
N GLY A 401 -1.62 2.15 1.09
CA GLY A 401 -2.85 2.62 1.73
C GLY A 401 -3.94 1.55 1.88
N ALA A 402 -3.97 0.52 1.03
CA ALA A 402 -4.96 -0.55 1.14
C ALA A 402 -4.79 -1.37 2.42
N LEU A 403 -3.52 -1.66 2.78
CA LEU A 403 -3.20 -2.32 4.05
C LEU A 403 -3.70 -1.50 5.24
N LEU A 404 -3.44 -0.18 5.22
CA LEU A 404 -3.83 0.73 6.30
C LEU A 404 -5.35 0.73 6.50
N GLU A 405 -6.12 0.94 5.42
CA GLU A 405 -7.58 0.92 5.50
C GLU A 405 -8.10 -0.45 5.97
N ALA A 406 -7.46 -1.54 5.57
CA ALA A 406 -7.84 -2.87 6.04
C ALA A 406 -7.58 -3.06 7.54
N VAL A 407 -6.43 -2.61 8.05
CA VAL A 407 -6.09 -2.65 9.48
C VAL A 407 -6.99 -1.72 10.32
N GLU A 408 -7.48 -0.63 9.72
CA GLU A 408 -8.52 0.23 10.29
C GLU A 408 -9.89 -0.46 10.38
N GLY A 409 -10.03 -1.67 9.83
CA GLY A 409 -11.27 -2.44 9.80
C GLY A 409 -12.22 -2.03 8.67
N LYS A 410 -11.77 -1.22 7.70
CA LYS A 410 -12.60 -0.83 6.55
C LYS A 410 -12.72 -1.99 5.58
N ALA A 411 -13.94 -2.21 5.10
CA ALA A 411 -14.18 -3.18 4.04
C ALA A 411 -13.55 -2.70 2.73
N LEU A 412 -12.61 -3.47 2.18
CA LEU A 412 -11.96 -3.13 0.92
C LEU A 412 -12.86 -3.55 -0.26
N PRO A 413 -13.35 -2.62 -1.11
CA PRO A 413 -14.26 -2.95 -2.20
C PRO A 413 -13.77 -4.08 -3.12
N GLY A 414 -12.48 -4.12 -3.46
CA GLY A 414 -11.89 -5.17 -4.29
C GLY A 414 -11.78 -6.54 -3.61
N VAL A 415 -11.74 -6.58 -2.27
CA VAL A 415 -11.82 -7.83 -1.49
C VAL A 415 -13.27 -8.32 -1.44
N VAL A 416 -14.17 -7.42 -1.06
CA VAL A 416 -15.62 -7.69 -0.95
C VAL A 416 -16.20 -8.18 -2.29
N ALA A 417 -15.76 -7.60 -3.40
CA ALA A 417 -16.25 -7.97 -4.73
C ALA A 417 -15.97 -9.45 -5.12
N ILE A 418 -14.99 -10.09 -4.47
CA ILE A 418 -14.69 -11.51 -4.66
C ILE A 418 -15.27 -12.34 -3.50
N GLN A 419 -14.98 -12.01 -2.25
CA GLN A 419 -15.36 -12.82 -1.08
C GLN A 419 -16.82 -12.65 -0.64
N GLY A 420 -17.50 -11.58 -1.06
CA GLY A 420 -18.77 -11.13 -0.49
C GLY A 420 -18.57 -10.26 0.75
N GLU A 421 -19.66 -9.70 1.26
CA GLU A 421 -19.67 -9.05 2.58
C GLU A 421 -19.53 -10.15 3.65
N LYS A 422 -18.60 -9.95 4.59
CA LYS A 422 -18.36 -10.86 5.73
C LYS A 422 -19.19 -10.44 6.93
#